data_AF-A0A2V7PLH8-F1
#
_entry.id   AF-A0A2V7PLH8-F1
#
_cell.length_a   1.000
_cell.length_b   1.000
_cell.length_c   1.000
_cell.angle_alpha   90.00
_cell.angle_beta   90.00
_cell.angle_gamma   90.00
#
_symmetry.space_group_name_H-M   'P 1'
#
loop_
_entity.id
_entity.type
_entity.pdbx_description
1 polymer ?
#
loop_
_entity_poly.entity_id
_entity_poly.type
_entity_poly.pdbx_seq_one_letter_code
_entity_poly.pdbx_strand_id
1 'polypeptide(L)'
;MTVASPAPPIPQAAAVKRHHWIVRLTHWTTFVSLLGMIMSGLQIYSAYARFGERGGPYYYNAFQDRQFPAWSRLGGWLAGALNWHFALMWPLIAGGVLYVSYLAYSGEWRSLLFRPRDIRGA
;
A
#
# COMPACT_ATOMS: atom_id res chain seq x y z
N MET A 1 47.23 -35.63 -34.06
CA MET A 1 46.64 -34.29 -33.83
C MET A 1 45.16 -34.47 -33.53
N THR A 2 44.79 -34.53 -32.25
CA THR A 2 43.40 -34.70 -31.80
C THR A 2 42.78 -33.31 -31.66
N VAL A 3 41.82 -32.96 -32.52
CA VAL A 3 41.10 -31.70 -32.46
C VAL A 3 39.98 -31.84 -31.42
N ALA A 4 39.97 -31.00 -30.40
CA ALA A 4 38.92 -30.98 -29.38
C ALA A 4 37.58 -30.52 -30.00
N SER A 5 36.49 -31.25 -29.74
CA SER A 5 35.15 -30.86 -30.15
C SER A 5 34.69 -29.58 -29.42
N PRO A 6 33.99 -28.65 -30.10
CA PRO A 6 33.49 -27.44 -29.45
C PRO A 6 32.40 -27.78 -28.42
N ALA A 7 32.44 -27.10 -27.28
CA ALA A 7 31.42 -27.22 -26.23
C ALA A 7 30.04 -26.76 -26.73
N PRO A 8 28.94 -27.40 -26.28
CA PRO A 8 27.60 -27.03 -26.71
C PRO A 8 27.25 -25.61 -26.22
N PRO A 9 26.52 -24.81 -27.03
CA PRO A 9 26.12 -23.47 -26.64
C PRO A 9 25.19 -23.52 -25.42
N ILE A 10 25.52 -22.75 -24.39
CA ILE A 10 24.69 -22.62 -23.18
C ILE A 10 23.34 -22.01 -23.60
N PRO A 11 22.19 -22.61 -23.25
CA PRO A 11 20.89 -22.04 -23.53
C PRO A 11 20.79 -20.67 -22.84
N GLN A 12 20.78 -19.59 -23.62
CA GLN A 12 20.50 -18.26 -23.10
C GLN A 12 19.04 -18.25 -22.68
N ALA A 13 18.78 -18.29 -21.37
CA ALA A 13 17.44 -18.19 -20.83
C ALA A 13 16.80 -16.92 -21.38
N ALA A 14 15.78 -17.08 -22.23
CA ALA A 14 15.08 -15.97 -22.86
C ALA A 14 14.63 -15.00 -21.77
N ALA A 15 15.04 -13.73 -21.86
CA ALA A 15 14.65 -12.70 -20.92
C ALA A 15 13.14 -12.49 -21.02
N VAL A 16 12.39 -13.21 -20.17
CA VAL A 16 10.96 -13.04 -20.01
C VAL A 16 10.75 -11.58 -19.61
N LYS A 17 10.05 -10.81 -20.45
CA LYS A 17 9.56 -9.47 -20.09
C LYS A 17 8.61 -9.63 -18.92
N ARG A 18 9.15 -9.67 -17.71
CA ARG A 18 8.38 -9.68 -16.47
C ARG A 18 7.66 -8.34 -16.42
N HIS A 19 6.35 -8.35 -16.19
CA HIS A 19 5.47 -7.19 -15.95
C HIS A 19 5.83 -6.41 -14.67
N HIS A 20 7.13 -6.26 -14.37
CA HIS A 20 7.66 -5.72 -13.15
C HIS A 20 7.40 -4.21 -13.04
N TRP A 21 7.35 -3.50 -14.17
CA TRP A 21 7.10 -2.06 -14.16
C TRP A 21 5.66 -1.73 -13.74
N ILE A 22 4.67 -2.56 -14.12
CA ILE A 22 3.26 -2.37 -13.76
C ILE A 22 3.10 -2.57 -12.25
N VAL A 23 3.64 -3.67 -11.71
CA VAL A 23 3.61 -3.96 -10.28
C VAL A 23 4.29 -2.86 -9.47
N ARG A 24 5.43 -2.34 -9.96
CA ARG A 24 6.11 -1.20 -9.33
C ARG A 24 5.24 0.05 -9.37
N LEU A 25 4.63 0.37 -10.51
CA LEU A 25 3.80 1.56 -10.65
C LEU A 25 2.58 1.53 -9.73
N THR A 26 1.87 0.40 -9.68
CA THR A 26 0.71 0.25 -8.79
C THR A 26 1.14 0.29 -7.33
N HIS A 27 2.23 -0.41 -6.97
CA HIS A 27 2.78 -0.39 -5.62
C HIS A 27 3.20 1.02 -5.18
N TRP A 28 3.94 1.74 -6.03
CA TRP A 28 4.36 3.11 -5.72
C TRP A 28 3.19 4.08 -5.64
N THR A 29 2.19 3.93 -6.50
CA THR A 29 0.95 4.71 -6.42
C THR A 29 0.23 4.46 -5.09
N THR A 30 0.09 3.20 -4.68
CA THR A 30 -0.48 2.82 -3.37
C THR A 30 0.33 3.41 -2.23
N PHE A 31 1.65 3.28 -2.26
CA PHE A 31 2.54 3.78 -1.22
C PHE A 31 2.42 5.30 -1.04
N VAL A 32 2.49 6.07 -2.13
CA VAL A 32 2.37 7.53 -2.09
C VAL A 32 0.99 7.96 -1.61
N SER A 33 -0.07 7.32 -2.12
CA SER A 33 -1.45 7.63 -1.73
C SER A 33 -1.67 7.35 -0.24
N LEU A 34 -1.22 6.19 0.25
CA LEU A 34 -1.34 5.81 1.65
C LEU A 34 -0.53 6.74 2.56
N LEU A 35 0.70 7.10 2.17
CA LEU A 35 1.53 8.03 2.93
C LEU A 35 0.85 9.41 3.06
N GLY A 36 0.33 9.97 1.97
CA GLY A 36 -0.39 11.23 2.01
C GLY A 36 -1.73 11.14 2.78
N MET A 37 -2.41 10.00 2.74
CA MET A 37 -3.60 9.72 3.57
C MET A 37 -3.26 9.75 5.06
N ILE A 38 -2.15 9.15 5.46
CA ILE A 38 -1.67 9.19 6.85
C ILE A 38 -1.34 10.63 7.25
N MET A 39 -0.58 11.36 6.44
CA MET A 39 -0.18 12.73 6.76
C MET A 39 -1.37 13.71 6.84
N SER A 40 -2.34 13.57 5.94
CA SER A 40 -3.58 14.36 5.98
C SER A 40 -4.48 13.93 7.14
N GLY A 41 -4.57 12.63 7.44
CA GLY A 41 -5.29 12.10 8.60
C GLY A 41 -4.72 12.61 9.92
N LEU A 42 -3.40 12.70 10.05
CA LEU A 42 -2.73 13.30 11.21
C LEU A 42 -3.11 14.77 11.38
N GLN A 43 -3.25 15.52 10.28
CA GLN A 43 -3.71 16.90 10.33
C GLN A 43 -5.16 17.01 10.79
N ILE A 44 -6.06 16.15 10.29
CA ILE A 44 -7.48 16.08 10.73
C ILE A 44 -7.56 15.75 12.22
N TYR A 45 -6.81 14.74 12.66
CA TYR A 45 -6.75 14.33 14.07
C TYR A 45 -6.26 15.49 14.95
N SER A 46 -5.19 16.19 14.54
CA SER A 46 -4.65 17.31 15.30
C SER A 46 -5.64 18.48 15.46
N ALA A 47 -6.57 18.66 14.50
CA ALA A 47 -7.59 19.70 14.56
C ALA A 47 -8.69 19.39 15.61
N TYR A 48 -8.93 18.12 15.91
CA TYR A 48 -9.91 17.66 16.90
C TYR A 48 -9.31 16.61 17.84
N ALA A 49 -8.19 16.95 18.49
CA ALA A 49 -7.50 16.05 19.41
C ALA A 49 -8.26 15.85 20.74
N ARG A 50 -9.40 16.52 20.99
CA ARG A 50 -10.22 16.35 22.19
C ARG A 50 -11.55 15.73 21.82
N PHE A 51 -11.71 14.44 22.13
CA PHE A 51 -12.96 13.72 21.91
C PHE A 51 -13.89 13.92 23.10
N GLY A 52 -15.15 14.22 22.83
CA GLY A 52 -16.18 14.45 23.84
C GLY A 52 -17.46 14.96 23.20
N GLU A 53 -18.59 14.69 23.84
CA GLU A 53 -19.88 15.28 23.47
C GLU A 53 -19.89 16.78 23.78
N ARG A 54 -20.61 17.57 22.97
CA ARG A 54 -20.73 19.02 23.22
C ARG A 54 -21.43 19.25 24.56
N GLY A 55 -20.67 19.68 25.57
CA GLY A 55 -21.17 19.93 26.92
C GLY A 55 -21.05 18.74 27.89
N GLY A 56 -20.52 17.60 27.45
CA GLY A 56 -20.22 16.45 28.31
C GLY A 56 -18.73 16.30 28.64
N PRO A 57 -18.33 15.28 29.42
CA PRO A 57 -16.95 15.06 29.80
C PRO A 57 -16.09 14.66 28.59
N TYR A 58 -14.86 15.17 28.55
CA TYR A 58 -13.88 14.76 27.53
C TYR A 58 -13.36 13.35 27.80
N TYR A 59 -13.26 12.55 26.74
CA TYR A 59 -12.60 11.26 26.77
C TYR A 59 -11.09 11.44 26.70
N TYR A 60 -10.38 10.67 27.53
CA TYR A 60 -8.92 10.64 27.49
C TYR A 60 -8.43 10.16 26.13
N ASN A 61 -7.43 10.86 25.60
CA ASN A 61 -6.72 10.42 24.41
C ASN A 61 -5.22 10.65 24.58
N ALA A 62 -4.40 9.77 24.00
CA ALA A 62 -2.96 9.76 24.22
C ALA A 62 -2.20 10.96 23.60
N PHE A 63 -2.86 11.76 22.76
CA PHE A 63 -2.24 12.81 21.94
C PHE A 63 -2.85 14.20 22.17
N GLN A 64 -3.67 14.38 23.21
CA GLN A 64 -4.41 15.63 23.47
C GLN A 64 -3.50 16.85 23.66
N ASP A 65 -2.34 16.62 24.27
CA ASP A 65 -1.39 17.67 24.64
C ASP A 65 -0.15 17.65 23.72
N ARG A 66 -0.11 16.75 22.72
CA ARG A 66 1.00 16.61 21.78
C ARG A 66 0.57 16.90 20.37
N GLN A 67 1.14 17.94 19.79
CA GLN A 67 0.98 18.21 18.37
C GLN A 67 2.03 17.45 17.57
N PHE A 68 1.59 16.83 16.48
CA PHE A 68 2.50 16.26 15.49
C PHE A 68 3.27 17.38 14.78
N PRO A 69 4.55 17.16 14.41
CA PRO A 69 5.34 18.14 13.67
C PRO A 69 4.62 18.63 12.40
N ALA A 70 4.84 19.88 12.00
CA ALA A 70 4.18 20.45 10.83
C ALA A 70 4.53 19.70 9.53
N TRP A 71 5.76 19.18 9.41
CA TRP A 71 6.21 18.42 8.24
C TRP A 71 5.47 17.09 8.06
N SER A 72 4.93 16.49 9.12
CA SER A 72 4.19 15.23 9.05
C SER A 72 2.70 15.44 8.80
N ARG A 73 2.24 16.69 8.72
CA ARG A 73 0.83 17.07 8.62
C ARG A 73 0.55 17.75 7.28
N LEU A 74 -0.20 17.06 6.44
CA LEU A 74 -0.52 17.54 5.09
C LEU A 74 -1.86 18.26 5.06
N GLY A 75 -1.90 19.44 4.43
CA GLY A 75 -3.14 20.23 4.23
C GLY A 75 -3.22 21.56 5.00
N GLY A 76 -2.34 21.80 5.97
CA GLY A 76 -2.17 23.10 6.66
C GLY A 76 -3.30 23.49 7.62
N TRP A 77 -4.55 23.47 7.14
CA TRP A 77 -5.77 23.70 7.91
C TRP A 77 -6.75 22.52 7.73
N LEU A 78 -7.88 22.53 8.46
CA LEU A 78 -8.84 21.43 8.49
C LEU A 78 -9.41 21.08 7.11
N ALA A 79 -10.07 22.03 6.44
CA ALA A 79 -10.64 21.78 5.11
C ALA A 79 -9.58 21.36 4.06
N GLY A 80 -8.36 21.90 4.13
CA GLY A 80 -7.26 21.51 3.25
C GLY A 80 -6.85 20.05 3.48
N ALA A 81 -6.78 19.62 4.74
CA ALA A 81 -6.52 18.24 5.10
C ALA A 81 -7.61 17.29 4.60
N LEU A 82 -8.89 17.66 4.77
CA LEU A 82 -10.01 16.88 4.23
C LEU A 82 -9.92 16.76 2.70
N ASN A 83 -9.67 17.86 1.99
CA ASN A 83 -9.56 17.86 0.53
C ASN A 83 -8.47 16.88 0.05
N TRP A 84 -7.29 16.94 0.65
CA TRP A 84 -6.20 16.02 0.32
C TRP A 84 -6.53 14.57 0.69
N HIS A 85 -7.18 14.35 1.84
CA HIS A 85 -7.59 13.01 2.26
C HIS A 85 -8.57 12.39 1.26
N PHE A 86 -9.64 13.08 0.90
CA PHE A 86 -10.60 12.57 -0.08
C PHE A 86 -9.97 12.41 -1.47
N ALA A 87 -9.10 13.33 -1.89
CA ALA A 87 -8.39 13.22 -3.16
C ALA A 87 -7.51 11.97 -3.23
N LEU A 88 -6.79 11.63 -2.16
CA LEU A 88 -5.87 10.48 -2.12
C LEU A 88 -6.55 9.15 -1.81
N MET A 89 -7.71 9.19 -1.16
CA MET A 89 -8.55 8.02 -0.92
C MET A 89 -8.98 7.37 -2.24
N TRP A 90 -9.35 8.15 -3.25
CA TRP A 90 -9.86 7.62 -4.52
C TRP A 90 -8.84 6.78 -5.30
N PRO A 91 -7.60 7.23 -5.56
CA PRO A 91 -6.56 6.39 -6.16
C PRO A 91 -6.26 5.12 -5.35
N LEU A 92 -6.25 5.22 -4.01
CA LEU A 92 -6.02 4.08 -3.12
C LEU A 92 -7.15 3.04 -3.26
N ILE A 93 -8.40 3.48 -3.21
CA ILE A 93 -9.58 2.62 -3.38
C ILE A 93 -9.60 2.03 -4.79
N ALA A 94 -9.37 2.83 -5.83
CA ALA A 94 -9.37 2.35 -7.21
C ALA A 94 -8.31 1.25 -7.41
N GLY A 95 -7.09 1.46 -6.89
CA GLY A 95 -6.02 0.45 -6.94
C GLY A 95 -6.39 -0.83 -6.15
N GLY A 96 -6.96 -0.67 -4.95
CA GLY A 96 -7.41 -1.80 -4.13
C GLY A 96 -8.54 -2.60 -4.80
N VAL A 97 -9.55 -1.92 -5.35
CA VAL A 97 -10.67 -2.55 -6.06
C VAL A 97 -10.19 -3.28 -7.31
N LEU A 98 -9.30 -2.68 -8.11
CA LEU A 98 -8.70 -3.34 -9.27
C LEU A 98 -7.97 -4.63 -8.86
N TYR A 99 -7.19 -4.58 -7.78
CA TYR A 99 -6.44 -5.75 -7.29
C TYR A 99 -7.37 -6.86 -6.78
N VAL A 100 -8.36 -6.52 -5.96
CA VAL A 100 -9.35 -7.47 -5.45
C VAL A 100 -10.15 -8.08 -6.60
N SER A 101 -10.53 -7.28 -7.59
CA SER A 101 -11.22 -7.76 -8.79
C SER A 101 -10.36 -8.75 -9.57
N TYR A 102 -9.08 -8.41 -9.80
CA TYR A 102 -8.12 -9.32 -10.43
C TYR A 102 -8.00 -10.64 -9.66
N LEU A 103 -7.88 -10.59 -8.33
CA LEU A 103 -7.77 -11.77 -7.49
C LEU A 103 -9.03 -12.65 -7.55
N ALA A 104 -10.21 -12.03 -7.61
CA ALA A 104 -11.49 -12.72 -7.76
C ALA A 104 -11.64 -13.40 -9.13
N TYR A 105 -11.27 -12.70 -10.22
CA TYR A 105 -11.36 -13.24 -11.58
C TYR A 105 -10.29 -14.29 -11.90
N SER A 106 -9.05 -14.11 -11.45
CA SER A 106 -7.94 -15.05 -11.70
C SER A 106 -8.06 -16.33 -10.87
N GLY A 107 -8.77 -16.30 -9.74
CA GLY A 107 -8.92 -17.45 -8.85
C GLY A 107 -7.66 -17.76 -8.03
N GLU A 108 -6.63 -16.92 -8.10
CA GLU A 108 -5.37 -17.07 -7.35
C GLU A 108 -5.57 -17.03 -5.83
N TRP A 109 -6.69 -16.52 -5.32
CA TRP A 109 -6.99 -16.60 -3.88
C TRP A 109 -6.97 -18.04 -3.34
N ARG A 110 -7.18 -19.05 -4.20
CA ARG A 110 -7.08 -20.47 -3.85
C ARG A 110 -5.64 -20.94 -3.58
N SER A 111 -4.62 -20.27 -4.12
CA SER A 111 -3.21 -20.57 -3.82
C SER A 111 -2.72 -19.86 -2.56
N LEU A 112 -3.43 -18.82 -2.09
CA LEU A 112 -3.15 -18.13 -0.83
C LEU A 112 -3.67 -18.90 0.40
N LEU A 113 -4.58 -19.86 0.20
CA LEU A 113 -5.05 -20.73 1.26
C LEU A 113 -4.07 -21.88 1.45
N PHE A 114 -3.51 -21.99 2.66
CA PHE A 114 -2.66 -23.14 3.04
C PHE A 114 -3.40 -24.45 2.78
N ARG A 115 -2.95 -25.21 1.78
CA ARG A 115 -3.51 -26.54 1.52
C ARG A 115 -2.80 -27.56 2.40
N PRO A 116 -3.50 -28.57 2.94
CA PRO A 116 -2.87 -29.67 3.68
C PRO A 116 -1.79 -30.44 2.89
N ARG A 117 -1.76 -30.29 1.55
CA ARG A 117 -0.74 -30.88 0.67
C ARG A 117 0.60 -30.14 0.73
N ASP A 118 0.64 -28.88 1.16
CA ASP A 118 1.88 -28.09 1.25
C ASP A 118 2.69 -28.42 2.51
N ILE A 119 2.10 -29.18 3.44
CA ILE A 119 2.71 -29.59 4.72
C ILE A 119 3.41 -30.95 4.61
N ARG A 120 3.14 -31.74 3.55
CA ARG A 120 3.78 -33.05 3.32
C ARG A 120 4.90 -32.91 2.30
N GLY A 121 6.09 -32.58 2.78
CA GLY A 121 7.30 -32.57 1.94
C GLY A 121 8.44 -31.67 2.41
N ALA A 122 8.47 -31.25 3.68
CA ALA A 122 9.66 -30.71 4.33
C ALA A 122 10.37 -31.82 5.11
#